data_AF-A0A0A7I794-F1
#
_entry.id   AF-A0A0A7I794-F1
#
_cell.length_a   1.000
_cell.length_b   1.000
_cell.length_c   1.000
_cell.angle_alpha   90.00
_cell.angle_beta   90.00
_cell.angle_gamma   90.00
#
_symmetry.space_group_name_H-M   'P 1'
#
loop_
_entity.id
_entity.type
_entity.pdbx_description
1 polymer ?
#
loop_
_entity_poly.entity_id
_entity_poly.type
_entity_poly.pdbx_seq_one_letter_code
_entity_poly.pdbx_strand_id
1 'polypeptide(L)'
;MTITVSTDGSALGNPNGPMGWAWADHSSQGDHAHTGDCDAGGATNGTNQIGELCAVLMALRAHPGSEPLVIETDSQYAINCSTKWVHGWKKNGWKNSKKEPVKNAAVIKAIDAELRAREGSVRFQWVKGHAGNAGNERVDELARTYAEDCRSGVRDGYLPREGWQSLLDSPYARGTDVPMDAQLLLDGELDRAKYVAGRCIGGAASETEAPSEPHDANEQPAAPVQSAQPQSADSTPVDPVRDTDPAQPAKPAQSAQPAESVPSVQPAESLLRHSGLHVSGEVRFTPPPQSSPHFDGCPRRVRGYIEVDGLVNGDGTLTLEGAPFLVYQS
;
A
#
# COMPACT_ATOMS: atom_id res chain seq x y z
N MET A 1 4.66 -4.97 -26.95
CA MET A 1 4.61 -6.02 -25.92
C MET A 1 3.16 -6.28 -25.56
N THR A 2 2.80 -7.38 -24.90
CA THR A 2 1.47 -7.58 -24.29
C THR A 2 1.63 -7.48 -22.78
N ILE A 3 0.89 -6.58 -22.15
CA ILE A 3 0.89 -6.41 -20.70
C ILE A 3 -0.14 -7.38 -20.11
N THR A 4 0.17 -8.03 -18.98
CA THR A 4 -0.79 -8.88 -18.25
C THR A 4 -0.84 -8.44 -16.80
N VAL A 5 -2.03 -8.11 -16.33
CA VAL A 5 -2.28 -7.72 -14.93
C VAL A 5 -3.33 -8.63 -14.31
N SER A 6 -3.21 -8.92 -13.02
CA SER A 6 -4.30 -9.49 -12.23
C SER A 6 -5.07 -8.38 -11.51
N THR A 7 -6.38 -8.57 -11.30
CA THR A 7 -7.26 -7.64 -10.57
C THR A 7 -8.26 -8.39 -9.69
N ASP A 8 -8.37 -7.97 -8.42
CA ASP A 8 -9.28 -8.59 -7.46
C ASP A 8 -9.82 -7.58 -6.42
N GLY A 9 -10.92 -7.92 -5.76
CA GLY A 9 -11.52 -7.16 -4.68
C GLY A 9 -11.94 -8.08 -3.53
N SER A 10 -11.70 -7.64 -2.31
CA SER A 10 -11.95 -8.42 -1.09
C SER A 10 -12.94 -7.68 -0.18
N ALA A 11 -13.70 -8.40 0.64
CA ALA A 11 -14.62 -7.83 1.61
C ALA A 11 -14.74 -8.71 2.87
N LEU A 12 -14.42 -8.12 4.03
CA LEU A 12 -14.43 -8.80 5.33
C LEU A 12 -15.85 -8.98 5.92
N GLY A 13 -16.86 -8.48 5.19
CA GLY A 13 -18.28 -8.73 5.38
C GLY A 13 -19.01 -8.29 4.11
N ASN A 14 -19.86 -9.14 3.54
CA ASN A 14 -20.47 -8.88 2.23
C ASN A 14 -22.00 -9.13 2.24
N PRO A 15 -22.84 -8.09 2.19
CA PRO A 15 -22.51 -6.65 2.30
C PRO A 15 -22.28 -6.20 3.75
N ASN A 16 -21.82 -4.95 3.91
CA ASN A 16 -21.57 -4.27 5.19
C ASN A 16 -20.35 -4.78 5.97
N GLY A 17 -19.18 -4.66 5.34
CA GLY A 17 -17.89 -4.82 6.01
C GLY A 17 -16.80 -4.02 5.30
N PRO A 18 -15.65 -3.81 5.96
CA PRO A 18 -14.47 -3.24 5.31
C PRO A 18 -14.09 -4.04 4.07
N MET A 19 -13.67 -3.32 3.03
CA MET A 19 -13.44 -3.87 1.70
C MET A 19 -12.16 -3.30 1.09
N GLY A 20 -11.63 -4.00 0.10
CA GLY A 20 -10.41 -3.63 -0.60
C GLY A 20 -10.47 -3.98 -2.08
N TRP A 21 -9.51 -3.44 -2.83
CA TRP A 21 -9.24 -3.72 -4.23
C TRP A 21 -7.74 -3.71 -4.46
N ALA A 22 -7.26 -4.51 -5.42
CA ALA A 22 -5.88 -4.47 -5.84
C ALA A 22 -5.72 -4.86 -7.31
N TRP A 23 -4.68 -4.30 -7.95
CA TRP A 23 -4.16 -4.81 -9.22
C TRP A 23 -2.66 -5.01 -9.12
N ALA A 24 -2.11 -5.95 -9.90
CA ALA A 24 -0.67 -6.16 -10.02
C ALA A 24 -0.30 -6.59 -11.44
N ASP A 25 0.80 -6.04 -11.97
CA ASP A 25 1.44 -6.48 -13.21
C ASP A 25 2.15 -7.83 -12.99
N HIS A 26 2.23 -8.63 -14.06
CA HIS A 26 2.98 -9.89 -14.10
C HIS A 26 4.45 -9.65 -14.45
N SER A 27 4.80 -8.48 -14.97
CA SER A 27 6.15 -8.01 -15.22
C SER A 27 6.72 -7.29 -13.98
N SER A 28 7.83 -7.80 -13.46
CA SER A 28 8.54 -7.25 -12.28
C SER A 28 9.67 -6.28 -12.66
N GLN A 29 9.62 -5.72 -13.86
CA GLN A 29 10.66 -4.86 -14.45
C GLN A 29 9.99 -3.67 -15.15
N GLY A 30 10.40 -2.45 -14.79
CA GLY A 30 9.78 -1.19 -15.21
C GLY A 30 10.04 -0.77 -16.66
N ASP A 31 9.98 -1.70 -17.63
CA ASP A 31 10.02 -1.41 -19.08
C ASP A 31 8.69 -0.83 -19.60
N HIS A 32 7.80 -0.38 -18.71
CA HIS A 32 6.48 0.15 -19.00
C HIS A 32 6.33 1.55 -18.37
N ALA A 33 5.70 2.48 -19.10
CA ALA A 33 5.67 3.90 -18.75
C ALA A 33 4.62 4.25 -17.66
N HIS A 34 4.57 3.48 -16.58
CA HIS A 34 3.65 3.65 -15.46
C HIS A 34 4.34 3.43 -14.10
N THR A 35 3.82 4.06 -13.05
CA THR A 35 4.48 4.14 -11.73
C THR A 35 4.07 3.00 -10.81
N GLY A 36 4.96 2.01 -10.66
CA GLY A 36 4.79 0.86 -9.76
C GLY A 36 4.20 -0.38 -10.44
N ASP A 37 4.50 -1.57 -9.91
CA ASP A 37 4.04 -2.85 -10.45
C ASP A 37 2.72 -3.35 -9.83
N CYS A 38 2.14 -2.59 -8.90
CA CYS A 38 0.83 -2.83 -8.30
C CYS A 38 0.23 -1.55 -7.72
N ASP A 39 -1.06 -1.57 -7.43
CA ASP A 39 -1.69 -0.62 -6.49
C ASP A 39 -2.83 -1.31 -5.74
N ALA A 40 -3.11 -0.85 -4.52
CA ALA A 40 -4.18 -1.38 -3.69
C ALA A 40 -4.85 -0.27 -2.86
N GLY A 41 -6.15 -0.44 -2.64
CA GLY A 41 -6.97 0.49 -1.86
C GLY A 41 -8.16 -0.23 -1.22
N GLY A 42 -9.08 0.55 -0.65
CA GLY A 42 -10.24 0.01 0.07
C GLY A 42 -11.08 1.05 0.77
N ALA A 43 -12.02 0.61 1.61
CA ALA A 43 -12.82 1.47 2.47
C ALA A 43 -13.25 0.73 3.74
N THR A 44 -13.55 1.50 4.78
CA THR A 44 -14.07 1.03 6.08
C THR A 44 -15.42 0.31 5.98
N ASN A 45 -16.17 0.48 4.88
CA ASN A 45 -17.39 -0.25 4.59
C ASN A 45 -17.62 -0.38 3.07
N GLY A 46 -18.30 -1.44 2.61
CA GLY A 46 -18.76 -1.59 1.23
C GLY A 46 -19.15 -3.02 0.84
N THR A 47 -18.73 -3.45 -0.36
CA THR A 47 -18.98 -4.80 -0.91
C THR A 47 -17.86 -5.24 -1.85
N ASN A 48 -17.69 -6.56 -2.00
CA ASN A 48 -16.72 -7.18 -2.92
C ASN A 48 -16.84 -6.63 -4.35
N GLN A 49 -18.06 -6.55 -4.87
CA GLN A 49 -18.38 -6.06 -6.22
C GLN A 49 -18.06 -4.56 -6.46
N ILE A 50 -17.80 -3.76 -5.42
CA ILE A 50 -17.23 -2.41 -5.60
C ILE A 50 -15.71 -2.52 -5.72
N GLY A 51 -15.07 -3.37 -4.91
CA GLY A 51 -13.63 -3.63 -4.98
C GLY A 51 -13.19 -4.20 -6.32
N GLU A 52 -13.85 -5.27 -6.78
CA GLU A 52 -13.60 -5.92 -8.08
C GLU A 52 -13.64 -4.93 -9.26
N LEU A 53 -14.58 -3.97 -9.23
CA LEU A 53 -14.71 -2.93 -10.25
C LEU A 53 -13.67 -1.81 -10.08
N CYS A 54 -13.33 -1.44 -8.85
CA CYS A 54 -12.26 -0.48 -8.58
C CYS A 54 -10.90 -1.01 -9.04
N ALA A 55 -10.61 -2.30 -8.82
CA ALA A 55 -9.39 -2.95 -9.29
C ALA A 55 -9.25 -2.88 -10.82
N VAL A 56 -10.31 -3.27 -11.55
CA VAL A 56 -10.34 -3.16 -13.02
C VAL A 56 -10.19 -1.70 -13.48
N LEU A 57 -10.85 -0.74 -12.82
CA LEU A 57 -10.75 0.67 -13.18
C LEU A 57 -9.34 1.25 -12.94
N MET A 58 -8.69 0.87 -11.83
CA MET A 58 -7.36 1.36 -11.48
C MET A 58 -6.29 0.71 -12.37
N ALA A 59 -6.42 -0.59 -12.68
CA ALA A 59 -5.59 -1.24 -13.69
C ALA A 59 -5.69 -0.55 -15.06
N LEU A 60 -6.90 -0.20 -15.52
CA LEU A 60 -7.12 0.56 -16.76
C LEU A 60 -6.56 1.98 -16.74
N ARG A 61 -6.30 2.56 -15.55
CA ARG A 61 -5.74 3.91 -15.39
C ARG A 61 -4.22 3.91 -15.26
N ALA A 62 -3.66 2.91 -14.58
CA ALA A 62 -2.23 2.64 -14.58
C ALA A 62 -1.71 2.32 -15.99
N HIS A 63 -2.56 1.71 -16.83
CA HIS A 63 -2.22 1.33 -18.20
C HIS A 63 -3.04 2.14 -19.22
N PRO A 64 -2.54 3.32 -19.68
CA PRO A 64 -3.19 4.12 -20.73
C PRO A 64 -2.69 3.83 -22.17
N GLY A 65 -1.55 3.17 -22.33
CA GLY A 65 -0.81 3.02 -23.61
C GLY A 65 -1.47 2.20 -24.75
N SER A 66 -0.69 1.96 -25.82
CA SER A 66 -1.16 1.34 -27.07
C SER A 66 -0.96 -0.18 -27.14
N GLU A 67 -0.39 -0.78 -26.10
CA GLU A 67 -0.14 -2.23 -25.99
C GLU A 67 -1.45 -3.03 -25.90
N PRO A 68 -1.49 -4.31 -26.33
CA PRO A 68 -2.52 -5.21 -25.86
C PRO A 68 -2.41 -5.42 -24.34
N LEU A 69 -3.51 -5.18 -23.61
CA LEU A 69 -3.61 -5.39 -22.16
C LEU A 69 -4.50 -6.61 -21.88
N VAL A 70 -3.99 -7.55 -21.08
CA VAL A 70 -4.75 -8.67 -20.54
C VAL A 70 -5.07 -8.40 -19.08
N ILE A 71 -6.36 -8.44 -18.71
CA ILE A 71 -6.82 -8.33 -17.32
C ILE A 71 -7.30 -9.70 -16.88
N GLU A 72 -6.53 -10.35 -16.00
CA GLU A 72 -6.91 -11.58 -15.31
C GLU A 72 -7.73 -11.25 -14.06
N THR A 73 -8.90 -11.87 -13.91
CA THR A 73 -9.72 -11.76 -12.69
C THR A 73 -10.66 -12.96 -12.58
N ASP A 74 -10.95 -13.41 -11.37
CA ASP A 74 -11.98 -14.43 -11.13
C ASP A 74 -13.41 -13.81 -11.06
N SER A 75 -13.52 -12.48 -10.94
CA SER A 75 -14.79 -11.77 -10.93
C SER A 75 -15.48 -11.82 -12.29
N GLN A 76 -16.36 -12.80 -12.45
CA GLN A 76 -17.33 -12.80 -13.54
C GLN A 76 -18.23 -11.55 -13.51
N TYR A 77 -18.46 -10.92 -12.35
CA TYR A 77 -19.25 -9.70 -12.26
C TYR A 77 -18.55 -8.53 -12.95
N ALA A 78 -17.27 -8.28 -12.64
CA ALA A 78 -16.48 -7.22 -13.26
C ALA A 78 -16.32 -7.45 -14.78
N ILE A 79 -16.04 -8.70 -15.20
CA ILE A 79 -15.97 -9.06 -16.62
C ILE A 79 -17.31 -8.80 -17.32
N ASN A 80 -18.44 -9.28 -16.77
CA ASN A 80 -19.75 -9.14 -17.40
C ASN A 80 -20.24 -7.67 -17.44
N CYS A 81 -19.96 -6.88 -16.40
CA CYS A 81 -20.17 -5.43 -16.40
C CYS A 81 -19.40 -4.78 -17.55
N SER A 82 -18.10 -5.04 -17.65
CA SER A 82 -17.19 -4.39 -18.60
C SER A 82 -17.42 -4.79 -20.06
N THR A 83 -17.88 -6.02 -20.32
CA THR A 83 -17.90 -6.60 -21.68
C THR A 83 -19.27 -6.94 -22.24
N LYS A 84 -20.32 -7.09 -21.42
CA LYS A 84 -21.64 -7.60 -21.88
C LYS A 84 -22.78 -6.66 -21.52
N TRP A 85 -22.95 -6.38 -20.24
CA TRP A 85 -24.14 -5.68 -19.73
C TRP A 85 -24.14 -4.19 -20.05
N VAL A 86 -22.96 -3.55 -20.08
CA VAL A 86 -22.79 -2.13 -20.41
C VAL A 86 -23.41 -1.74 -21.76
N HIS A 87 -23.35 -2.59 -22.78
CA HIS A 87 -23.97 -2.32 -24.08
C HIS A 87 -25.51 -2.24 -24.01
N GLY A 88 -26.13 -3.02 -23.13
CA GLY A 88 -27.57 -2.94 -22.85
C GLY A 88 -27.92 -1.74 -21.98
N TRP A 89 -27.13 -1.49 -20.93
CA TRP A 89 -27.36 -0.37 -20.02
C TRP A 89 -27.21 1.00 -20.69
N LYS A 90 -26.22 1.18 -21.57
CA LYS A 90 -26.06 2.41 -22.37
C LYS A 90 -27.26 2.69 -23.28
N LYS A 91 -27.86 1.64 -23.88
CA LYS A 91 -29.09 1.76 -24.69
C LYS A 91 -30.33 2.05 -23.84
N ASN A 92 -30.41 1.48 -22.63
CA ASN A 92 -31.57 1.56 -21.76
C ASN A 92 -31.49 2.69 -20.70
N GLY A 93 -30.65 3.71 -20.91
CA GLY A 93 -30.54 4.87 -20.01
C GLY A 93 -30.02 4.51 -18.60
N TRP A 94 -29.08 3.57 -18.51
CA TRP A 94 -28.49 3.05 -17.28
C TRP A 94 -29.50 2.45 -16.28
N LYS A 95 -30.50 1.75 -16.81
CA LYS A 95 -31.50 0.99 -16.05
C LYS A 95 -31.37 -0.52 -16.24
N ASN A 96 -31.69 -1.27 -15.19
CA ASN A 96 -31.72 -2.74 -15.20
C ASN A 96 -33.04 -3.28 -15.78
N SER A 97 -33.20 -4.61 -15.80
CA SER A 97 -34.41 -5.29 -16.31
C SER A 97 -35.70 -4.96 -15.53
N LYS A 98 -35.59 -4.51 -14.28
CA LYS A 98 -36.71 -4.02 -13.45
C LYS A 98 -37.00 -2.53 -13.65
N LYS A 99 -36.28 -1.85 -14.55
CA LYS A 99 -36.29 -0.38 -14.78
C LYS A 99 -35.71 0.47 -13.63
N GLU A 100 -35.09 -0.17 -12.64
CA GLU A 100 -34.36 0.48 -11.54
C GLU A 100 -32.99 0.99 -12.07
N PRO A 101 -32.35 1.99 -11.43
CA PRO A 101 -30.97 2.35 -11.73
C PRO A 101 -30.01 1.18 -11.60
N VAL A 102 -28.99 1.12 -12.47
CA VAL A 102 -27.92 0.11 -12.38
C VAL A 102 -27.06 0.38 -11.15
N LYS A 103 -26.87 -0.64 -10.29
CA LYS A 103 -25.94 -0.58 -9.16
C LYS A 103 -24.50 -0.39 -9.67
N ASN A 104 -23.69 0.35 -8.92
CA ASN A 104 -22.29 0.66 -9.24
C ASN A 104 -22.12 1.38 -10.60
N ALA A 105 -23.16 2.08 -11.09
CA ALA A 105 -23.14 2.70 -12.42
C ALA A 105 -22.07 3.78 -12.59
N ALA A 106 -21.58 4.43 -11.53
CA ALA A 106 -20.49 5.40 -11.63
C ALA A 106 -19.18 4.72 -12.06
N VAL A 107 -18.73 3.70 -11.33
CA VAL A 107 -17.47 2.99 -11.65
C VAL A 107 -17.58 2.21 -12.98
N ILE A 108 -18.76 1.66 -13.31
CA ILE A 108 -18.99 0.96 -14.60
C ILE A 108 -18.97 1.94 -15.79
N LYS A 109 -19.49 3.17 -15.63
CA LYS A 109 -19.35 4.24 -16.65
C LYS A 109 -17.89 4.66 -16.85
N ALA A 110 -17.11 4.70 -15.78
CA ALA A 110 -15.69 5.01 -15.85
C ALA A 110 -14.93 3.92 -16.60
N ILE A 111 -15.14 2.63 -16.27
CA ILE A 111 -14.54 1.51 -17.00
C ILE A 111 -14.88 1.57 -18.50
N ASP A 112 -16.13 1.84 -18.87
CA ASP A 112 -16.54 2.05 -20.27
C ASP A 112 -15.91 3.28 -20.93
N ALA A 113 -15.47 4.28 -20.17
CA ALA A 113 -14.74 5.43 -20.67
C ALA A 113 -13.27 5.08 -20.92
N GLU A 114 -12.57 4.51 -19.94
CA GLU A 114 -11.14 4.15 -20.10
C GLU A 114 -10.97 3.09 -21.21
N LEU A 115 -11.85 2.07 -21.27
CA LEU A 115 -11.88 1.04 -22.34
C LEU A 115 -12.15 1.60 -23.76
N ARG A 116 -12.62 2.84 -23.88
CA ARG A 116 -12.83 3.55 -25.16
C ARG A 116 -11.81 4.65 -25.42
N ALA A 117 -10.99 5.00 -24.43
CA ALA A 117 -9.96 6.03 -24.52
C ALA A 117 -8.57 5.41 -24.77
N ARG A 118 -8.29 4.21 -24.23
CA ARG A 118 -7.07 3.45 -24.50
C ARG A 118 -6.97 3.10 -25.99
N GLU A 119 -5.79 3.34 -26.59
CA GLU A 119 -5.51 2.96 -27.98
C GLU A 119 -5.32 1.43 -28.13
N GLY A 120 -4.67 0.82 -27.14
CA GLY A 120 -4.39 -0.60 -27.08
C GLY A 120 -5.61 -1.45 -26.69
N SER A 121 -5.76 -2.61 -27.32
CA SER A 121 -6.90 -3.50 -27.06
C SER A 121 -6.85 -4.12 -25.66
N VAL A 122 -8.02 -4.28 -25.03
CA VAL A 122 -8.14 -4.90 -23.71
C VAL A 122 -8.87 -6.24 -23.81
N ARG A 123 -8.27 -7.29 -23.24
CA ARG A 123 -8.84 -8.64 -23.17
C ARG A 123 -8.99 -9.08 -21.72
N PHE A 124 -10.23 -9.30 -21.29
CA PHE A 124 -10.49 -9.96 -20.01
C PHE A 124 -10.23 -11.47 -20.12
N GLN A 125 -9.53 -12.01 -19.12
CA GLN A 125 -9.26 -13.43 -18.94
C GLN A 125 -9.88 -13.85 -17.61
N TRP A 126 -10.94 -14.67 -17.66
CA TRP A 126 -11.47 -15.27 -16.44
C TRP A 126 -10.49 -16.33 -15.94
N VAL A 127 -9.97 -16.13 -14.74
CA VAL A 127 -9.20 -17.14 -14.01
C VAL A 127 -10.08 -17.78 -12.94
N LYS A 128 -9.75 -18.99 -12.50
CA LYS A 128 -10.48 -19.63 -11.41
C LYS A 128 -9.90 -19.14 -10.09
N GLY A 129 -10.73 -18.59 -9.22
CA GLY A 129 -10.35 -18.23 -7.86
C GLY A 129 -9.85 -19.41 -7.02
N HIS A 130 -9.11 -19.07 -5.97
CA HIS A 130 -8.30 -19.96 -5.12
C HIS A 130 -7.00 -20.48 -5.77
N ALA A 131 -6.15 -21.09 -4.94
CA ALA A 131 -4.74 -21.38 -5.24
C ALA A 131 -4.47 -22.08 -6.58
N GLY A 132 -3.43 -21.59 -7.27
CA GLY A 132 -2.98 -22.03 -8.60
C GLY A 132 -2.62 -20.88 -9.55
N ASN A 133 -2.76 -19.60 -9.15
CA ASN A 133 -2.34 -18.44 -9.94
C ASN A 133 -1.72 -17.38 -9.02
N ALA A 134 -0.39 -17.28 -9.05
CA ALA A 134 0.38 -16.33 -8.25
C ALA A 134 -0.02 -14.86 -8.47
N GLY A 135 -0.48 -14.51 -9.68
CA GLY A 135 -0.99 -13.16 -9.96
C GLY A 135 -2.29 -12.88 -9.21
N ASN A 136 -3.25 -13.82 -9.20
CA ASN A 136 -4.50 -13.67 -8.45
C ASN A 136 -4.28 -13.77 -6.93
N GLU A 137 -3.36 -14.63 -6.49
CA GLU A 137 -2.99 -14.76 -5.07
C GLU A 137 -2.38 -13.45 -4.53
N ARG A 138 -1.51 -12.79 -5.31
CA ARG A 138 -0.95 -11.47 -4.98
C ARG A 138 -2.04 -10.41 -4.79
N VAL A 139 -3.06 -10.37 -5.65
CA VAL A 139 -4.12 -9.35 -5.55
C VAL A 139 -5.20 -9.66 -4.50
N ASP A 140 -5.51 -10.92 -4.22
CA ASP A 140 -6.33 -11.27 -3.03
C ASP A 140 -5.60 -10.83 -1.75
N GLU A 141 -4.32 -11.16 -1.59
CA GLU A 141 -3.55 -10.76 -0.41
C GLU A 141 -3.49 -9.23 -0.25
N LEU A 142 -3.20 -8.48 -1.32
CA LEU A 142 -3.19 -7.02 -1.31
C LEU A 142 -4.57 -6.43 -0.96
N ALA A 143 -5.64 -6.87 -1.62
CA ALA A 143 -7.00 -6.36 -1.40
C ALA A 143 -7.52 -6.70 0.00
N ARG A 144 -7.28 -7.94 0.46
CA ARG A 144 -7.65 -8.41 1.81
C ARG A 144 -6.89 -7.64 2.88
N THR A 145 -5.58 -7.43 2.70
CA THR A 145 -4.75 -6.66 3.65
C THR A 145 -5.22 -5.20 3.75
N TYR A 146 -5.50 -4.53 2.62
CA TYR A 146 -6.01 -3.15 2.65
C TYR A 146 -7.38 -3.06 3.35
N ALA A 147 -8.24 -4.07 3.20
CA ALA A 147 -9.51 -4.15 3.94
C ALA A 147 -9.29 -4.32 5.46
N GLU A 148 -8.25 -5.06 5.88
CA GLU A 148 -7.89 -5.24 7.30
C GLU A 148 -7.22 -3.99 7.91
N ASP A 149 -6.42 -3.27 7.13
CA ASP A 149 -5.86 -1.97 7.51
C ASP A 149 -6.96 -0.89 7.64
N CYS A 150 -7.95 -0.88 6.72
CA CYS A 150 -9.16 -0.06 6.87
C CYS A 150 -9.96 -0.44 8.12
N ARG A 151 -10.11 -1.74 8.42
CA ARG A 151 -10.84 -2.24 9.60
C ARG A 151 -10.20 -1.82 10.92
N SER A 152 -8.87 -1.69 10.94
CA SER A 152 -8.08 -1.39 12.13
C SER A 152 -7.73 0.09 12.29
N GLY A 153 -7.95 0.91 11.26
CA GLY A 153 -7.56 2.32 11.24
C GLY A 153 -6.07 2.54 10.94
N VAL A 154 -5.38 1.53 10.41
CA VAL A 154 -3.96 1.61 9.98
C VAL A 154 -3.81 2.35 8.64
N ARG A 155 -4.85 2.33 7.79
CA ARG A 155 -4.91 3.13 6.56
C ARG A 155 -6.25 3.85 6.42
N ASP A 156 -6.19 5.10 5.95
CA ASP A 156 -7.34 5.85 5.42
C ASP A 156 -7.93 5.12 4.19
N GLY A 157 -9.25 5.19 4.00
CA GLY A 157 -9.91 4.62 2.81
C GLY A 157 -9.40 5.22 1.50
N TYR A 158 -9.19 4.38 0.48
CA TYR A 158 -8.71 4.72 -0.86
C TYR A 158 -9.57 4.03 -1.93
N LEU A 159 -10.52 4.74 -2.51
CA LEU A 159 -11.23 4.32 -3.72
C LEU A 159 -11.04 5.38 -4.82
N PRO A 160 -11.08 5.04 -6.11
CA PRO A 160 -11.30 6.05 -7.16
C PRO A 160 -12.61 6.82 -6.91
N ARG A 161 -12.70 8.07 -7.40
CA ARG A 161 -13.90 8.94 -7.24
C ARG A 161 -15.21 8.22 -7.57
N GLU A 162 -15.18 7.41 -8.63
CA GLU A 162 -16.35 6.68 -9.13
C GLU A 162 -16.66 5.42 -8.32
N GLY A 163 -15.67 4.89 -7.59
CA GLY A 163 -15.83 3.88 -6.54
C GLY A 163 -16.49 4.45 -5.30
N TRP A 164 -16.03 5.61 -4.81
CA TRP A 164 -16.69 6.36 -3.73
C TRP A 164 -18.14 6.70 -4.07
N GLN A 165 -18.41 7.23 -5.27
CA GLN A 165 -19.78 7.47 -5.75
C GLN A 165 -20.61 6.18 -5.73
N SER A 166 -20.06 5.07 -6.23
CA SER A 166 -20.76 3.76 -6.24
C SER A 166 -21.06 3.22 -4.84
N LEU A 167 -20.24 3.55 -3.84
CA LEU A 167 -20.43 3.21 -2.43
C LEU A 167 -21.46 4.12 -1.76
N LEU A 168 -21.37 5.44 -1.98
CA LEU A 168 -22.25 6.45 -1.37
C LEU A 168 -23.67 6.42 -1.96
N ASP A 169 -23.83 6.07 -3.24
CA ASP A 169 -25.14 5.79 -3.87
C ASP A 169 -25.77 4.46 -3.37
N SER A 170 -25.05 3.66 -2.58
CA SER A 170 -25.50 2.33 -2.14
C SER A 170 -26.18 2.36 -0.75
N PRO A 171 -27.03 1.37 -0.42
CA PRO A 171 -27.56 1.19 0.94
C PRO A 171 -26.49 0.99 2.02
N TYR A 172 -25.24 0.72 1.62
CA TYR A 172 -24.12 0.38 2.50
C TYR A 172 -23.24 1.60 2.83
N ALA A 173 -23.57 2.80 2.33
CA ALA A 173 -22.89 4.06 2.65
C ALA A 173 -22.93 4.42 4.15
N ARG A 174 -23.88 3.86 4.91
CA ARG A 174 -24.06 4.17 6.32
C ARG A 174 -22.91 3.59 7.14
N GLY A 175 -22.19 4.46 7.84
CA GLY A 175 -21.03 4.06 8.64
C GLY A 175 -19.75 3.88 7.82
N THR A 176 -19.76 4.22 6.53
CA THR A 176 -18.52 4.47 5.78
C THR A 176 -17.85 5.72 6.34
N ASP A 177 -16.60 5.58 6.78
CA ASP A 177 -15.71 6.73 6.97
C ASP A 177 -15.11 7.14 5.61
N VAL A 178 -15.12 8.45 5.33
CA VAL A 178 -14.68 9.03 4.05
C VAL A 178 -13.58 10.04 4.35
N PRO A 179 -12.32 9.73 4.02
CA PRO A 179 -11.20 10.64 4.24
C PRO A 179 -11.38 12.01 3.56
N MET A 180 -10.79 13.05 4.15
CA MET A 180 -10.98 14.43 3.68
C MET A 180 -10.54 14.64 2.23
N ASP A 181 -9.46 14.02 1.80
CA ASP A 181 -8.99 14.06 0.41
C ASP A 181 -9.89 13.27 -0.55
N ALA A 182 -10.54 12.20 -0.09
CA ALA A 182 -11.63 11.56 -0.83
C ALA A 182 -12.87 12.47 -0.95
N GLN A 183 -13.19 13.26 0.08
CA GLN A 183 -14.25 14.28 0.03
C GLN A 183 -13.91 15.40 -0.97
N LEU A 184 -12.70 15.98 -0.88
CA LEU A 184 -12.21 16.98 -1.85
C LEU A 184 -12.21 16.44 -3.30
N LEU A 185 -11.90 15.16 -3.50
CA LEU A 185 -11.99 14.49 -4.81
C LEU A 185 -13.45 14.33 -5.27
N LEU A 186 -14.38 14.03 -4.36
CA LEU A 186 -15.81 13.92 -4.66
C LEU A 186 -16.40 15.27 -5.07
N ASP A 187 -16.06 16.34 -4.34
CA ASP A 187 -16.53 17.71 -4.60
C ASP A 187 -15.84 18.33 -5.84
N GLY A 188 -14.62 17.89 -6.15
CA GLY A 188 -13.84 18.32 -7.32
C GLY A 188 -12.76 19.36 -7.02
N GLU A 189 -12.48 19.60 -5.73
CA GLU A 189 -11.42 20.49 -5.23
C GLU A 189 -10.04 19.82 -5.27
N LEU A 190 -10.00 18.48 -5.26
CA LEU A 190 -8.78 17.69 -5.48
C LEU A 190 -8.80 16.96 -6.83
N ASP A 191 -7.74 17.12 -7.61
CA ASP A 191 -7.55 16.42 -8.88
C ASP A 191 -7.21 14.93 -8.70
N ARG A 192 -7.61 14.10 -9.67
CA ARG A 192 -7.40 12.65 -9.67
C ARG A 192 -5.91 12.27 -9.62
N ALA A 193 -5.02 12.95 -10.34
CA ALA A 193 -3.60 12.61 -10.33
C ALA A 193 -2.97 12.95 -8.97
N LYS A 194 -3.33 14.11 -8.38
CA LYS A 194 -2.89 14.50 -7.03
C LYS A 194 -3.38 13.53 -5.95
N TYR A 195 -4.63 13.05 -6.04
CA TYR A 195 -5.19 12.07 -5.12
C TYR A 195 -4.46 10.72 -5.16
N VAL A 196 -4.03 10.28 -6.35
CA VAL A 196 -3.34 8.99 -6.56
C VAL A 196 -1.86 9.07 -6.18
N ALA A 197 -1.18 10.18 -6.51
CA ALA A 197 0.27 10.34 -6.33
C ALA A 197 0.78 10.15 -4.90
N GLY A 198 -0.04 10.44 -3.88
CA GLY A 198 0.30 10.23 -2.47
C GLY A 198 -0.06 8.84 -1.92
N ARG A 199 -0.50 7.89 -2.76
CA ARG A 199 -1.15 6.64 -2.31
C ARG A 199 -0.66 5.36 -3.01
N CYS A 200 -0.03 5.44 -4.18
CA CYS A 200 0.43 4.26 -4.92
C CYS A 200 1.50 3.45 -4.19
N ILE A 201 1.31 2.13 -4.14
CA ILE A 201 2.28 1.18 -3.57
C ILE A 201 3.35 0.83 -4.62
N GLY A 202 4.49 1.52 -4.60
CA GLY A 202 5.67 1.17 -5.41
C GLY A 202 6.20 2.26 -6.36
N GLY A 203 5.75 3.50 -6.22
CA GLY A 203 6.38 4.64 -6.90
C GLY A 203 7.73 5.00 -6.29
N ALA A 204 8.82 4.90 -7.05
CA ALA A 204 10.07 5.57 -6.70
C ALA A 204 9.89 7.08 -6.86
N ALA A 205 10.30 7.87 -5.86
CA ALA A 205 10.25 9.33 -5.96
C ALA A 205 11.26 9.81 -7.00
N SER A 206 10.77 10.42 -8.09
CA SER A 206 11.63 11.10 -9.05
C SER A 206 12.08 12.44 -8.46
N GLU A 207 13.33 12.49 -7.98
CA GLU A 207 13.98 13.71 -7.53
C GLU A 207 14.03 14.72 -8.70
N THR A 208 13.23 15.79 -8.64
CA THR A 208 13.33 16.89 -9.60
C THR A 208 14.58 17.72 -9.34
N GLU A 209 15.38 17.91 -10.39
CA GLU A 209 16.69 18.53 -10.36
C GLU A 209 16.71 19.93 -9.71
N ALA A 210 17.69 20.16 -8.83
CA ALA A 210 18.08 21.50 -8.38
C ALA A 210 19.26 22.04 -9.22
N PRO A 211 19.29 23.33 -9.59
CA PRO A 211 20.33 23.86 -10.48
C PRO A 211 21.75 23.87 -9.87
N SER A 212 22.74 23.56 -10.71
CA SER A 212 24.17 23.58 -10.38
C SER A 212 24.79 24.98 -10.40
N GLU A 213 25.71 25.27 -9.47
CA GLU A 213 27.04 25.91 -9.65
C GLU A 213 27.58 26.47 -8.30
N PRO A 214 28.90 26.70 -8.13
CA PRO A 214 30.05 25.92 -8.63
C PRO A 214 31.06 25.61 -7.49
N HIS A 215 32.26 25.13 -7.85
CA HIS A 215 33.36 24.83 -6.92
C HIS A 215 33.85 26.03 -6.09
N ASP A 216 34.34 25.76 -4.88
CA ASP A 216 35.71 26.12 -4.53
C ASP A 216 36.33 25.07 -3.58
N ALA A 217 37.65 25.00 -3.47
CA ALA A 217 38.36 23.92 -2.78
C ALA A 217 39.52 24.40 -1.88
N ASN A 218 39.75 23.72 -0.75
CA ASN A 218 41.07 23.67 -0.13
C ASN A 218 41.27 22.42 0.75
N GLU A 219 42.52 22.09 1.04
CA GLU A 219 42.95 20.79 1.54
C GLU A 219 43.16 20.68 3.07
N GLN A 220 43.30 19.42 3.47
CA GLN A 220 43.79 18.86 4.74
C GLN A 220 45.21 19.37 5.15
N PRO A 221 45.72 19.13 6.39
CA PRO A 221 45.82 17.81 7.01
C PRO A 221 45.67 17.70 8.54
N ALA A 222 45.76 16.46 9.04
CA ALA A 222 45.61 16.06 10.44
C ALA A 222 46.95 15.63 11.09
N ALA A 223 47.01 15.59 12.43
CA ALA A 223 47.91 14.72 13.21
C ALA A 223 47.45 14.62 14.70
N PRO A 224 47.85 13.57 15.47
CA PRO A 224 47.16 13.19 16.71
C PRO A 224 48.01 13.24 18.01
N VAL A 225 47.38 12.96 19.16
CA VAL A 225 48.05 12.65 20.45
C VAL A 225 47.37 11.43 21.11
N GLN A 226 48.13 10.62 21.86
CA GLN A 226 47.73 9.33 22.45
C GLN A 226 47.77 9.32 24.00
N SER A 227 47.37 8.17 24.59
CA SER A 227 47.74 7.64 25.92
C SER A 227 46.95 8.17 27.14
N ALA A 228 46.51 7.34 28.11
CA ALA A 228 47.24 6.23 28.73
C ALA A 228 46.37 5.15 29.43
N GLN A 229 46.98 3.99 29.70
CA GLN A 229 46.58 2.95 30.68
C GLN A 229 47.82 2.49 31.49
N PRO A 230 47.63 1.96 32.72
CA PRO A 230 48.01 0.56 33.06
C PRO A 230 46.79 -0.21 33.67
N GLN A 231 46.61 -1.54 33.56
CA GLN A 231 47.37 -2.71 34.08
C GLN A 231 47.37 -2.81 35.64
N SER A 232 47.28 -3.98 36.31
CA SER A 232 47.60 -5.39 35.93
C SER A 232 46.77 -6.48 36.69
N ALA A 233 47.13 -7.77 36.49
CA ALA A 233 46.60 -9.04 37.06
C ALA A 233 46.69 -9.19 38.62
N ASP A 234 46.31 -10.27 39.33
CA ASP A 234 45.96 -11.70 39.06
C ASP A 234 45.03 -12.24 40.23
N SER A 235 44.62 -13.51 40.55
CA SER A 235 44.98 -14.93 40.24
C SER A 235 43.79 -15.91 40.50
N THR A 236 43.98 -17.24 40.31
CA THR A 236 43.16 -18.40 40.82
C THR A 236 44.06 -19.32 41.70
N PRO A 237 43.68 -20.46 42.36
CA PRO A 237 42.50 -21.39 42.28
C PRO A 237 41.75 -21.55 43.66
N VAL A 238 41.06 -22.62 44.13
CA VAL A 238 41.04 -24.10 43.91
C VAL A 238 39.68 -24.77 44.27
N ASP A 239 39.54 -26.06 43.92
CA ASP A 239 38.47 -27.06 44.22
C ASP A 239 38.95 -28.06 45.35
N PRO A 240 38.36 -29.24 45.74
CA PRO A 240 37.52 -30.21 44.98
C PRO A 240 36.44 -31.07 45.76
N VAL A 241 35.84 -32.09 45.07
CA VAL A 241 35.53 -33.51 45.50
C VAL A 241 34.05 -34.04 45.45
N ARG A 242 33.75 -34.86 44.41
CA ARG A 242 32.93 -36.13 44.34
C ARG A 242 31.42 -36.14 44.71
N ASP A 243 30.56 -37.09 44.32
CA ASP A 243 30.51 -38.29 43.42
C ASP A 243 28.98 -38.62 43.18
N THR A 244 28.43 -39.55 42.36
CA THR A 244 28.89 -40.69 41.51
C THR A 244 27.85 -41.01 40.40
N ASP A 245 28.20 -41.85 39.41
CA ASP A 245 27.30 -42.58 38.44
C ASP A 245 27.02 -44.03 39.00
N PRO A 246 26.32 -45.04 38.37
CA PRO A 246 25.99 -45.28 36.93
C PRO A 246 24.62 -45.91 36.54
N ALA A 247 24.29 -45.94 35.23
CA ALA A 247 24.02 -47.18 34.43
C ALA A 247 23.41 -46.96 33.00
N GLN A 248 23.79 -47.84 32.06
CA GLN A 248 23.32 -47.98 30.65
C GLN A 248 22.38 -49.21 30.47
N PRO A 249 21.71 -49.55 29.33
CA PRO A 249 22.17 -49.52 27.90
C PRO A 249 21.07 -49.28 26.81
N ALA A 250 21.21 -49.64 25.51
CA ALA A 250 22.16 -49.16 24.48
C ALA A 250 21.78 -49.60 23.03
N LYS A 251 21.97 -48.70 22.03
CA LYS A 251 22.16 -48.97 20.56
C LYS A 251 20.98 -49.62 19.76
N PRO A 252 20.97 -49.72 18.40
CA PRO A 252 22.07 -49.70 17.40
C PRO A 252 22.09 -48.49 16.42
N ALA A 253 22.82 -48.60 15.30
CA ALA A 253 23.18 -47.50 14.39
C ALA A 253 23.17 -47.93 12.90
N GLN A 254 23.23 -46.95 11.98
CA GLN A 254 23.51 -47.13 10.54
C GLN A 254 24.22 -45.90 9.94
N SER A 255 24.87 -46.06 8.79
CA SER A 255 25.77 -45.06 8.17
C SER A 255 25.18 -44.43 6.90
N ALA A 256 25.58 -43.20 6.58
CA ALA A 256 25.40 -42.57 5.27
C ALA A 256 26.59 -41.65 4.92
N GLN A 257 26.84 -41.43 3.62
CA GLN A 257 27.84 -40.50 3.08
C GLN A 257 27.21 -39.12 2.78
N PRO A 258 28.01 -38.04 2.62
CA PRO A 258 27.46 -36.71 2.35
C PRO A 258 26.80 -36.61 0.97
N ALA A 259 25.72 -35.84 0.90
CA ALA A 259 25.03 -35.47 -0.34
C ALA A 259 25.37 -34.02 -0.74
N GLU A 260 25.30 -33.73 -2.04
CA GLU A 260 25.71 -32.44 -2.61
C GLU A 260 24.66 -31.32 -2.40
N SER A 261 25.12 -30.08 -2.42
CA SER A 261 24.31 -28.90 -2.10
C SER A 261 23.39 -28.47 -3.23
N VAL A 262 22.08 -28.46 -2.99
CA VAL A 262 21.09 -27.77 -3.83
C VAL A 262 20.96 -26.32 -3.35
N PRO A 263 21.06 -25.30 -4.22
CA PRO A 263 20.86 -23.91 -3.83
C PRO A 263 19.38 -23.63 -3.54
N SER A 264 19.07 -23.14 -2.34
CA SER A 264 17.74 -22.65 -2.01
C SER A 264 17.50 -21.29 -2.67
N VAL A 265 16.56 -21.22 -3.61
CA VAL A 265 16.08 -19.95 -4.16
C VAL A 265 15.39 -19.17 -3.04
N GLN A 266 15.91 -17.98 -2.74
CA GLN A 266 15.30 -17.07 -1.76
C GLN A 266 14.02 -16.46 -2.34
N PRO A 267 12.95 -16.26 -1.54
CA PRO A 267 11.82 -15.43 -1.96
C PRO A 267 12.30 -14.00 -2.26
N ALA A 268 11.75 -13.37 -3.30
CA ALA A 268 12.01 -11.96 -3.56
C ALA A 268 11.46 -11.12 -2.39
N GLU A 269 12.31 -10.30 -1.78
CA GLU A 269 11.97 -9.58 -0.56
C GLU A 269 11.16 -8.32 -0.86
N SER A 270 10.22 -7.97 0.04
CA SER A 270 9.49 -6.71 -0.03
C SER A 270 10.45 -5.53 -0.03
N LEU A 271 10.39 -4.70 -1.08
CA LEU A 271 11.17 -3.46 -1.21
C LEU A 271 10.87 -2.46 -0.08
N LEU A 272 9.72 -2.58 0.58
CA LEU A 272 9.45 -1.98 1.88
C LEU A 272 9.62 -3.05 2.97
N ARG A 273 10.81 -3.09 3.59
CA ARG A 273 10.97 -3.75 4.90
C ARG A 273 10.42 -2.83 5.98
N HIS A 274 9.51 -3.35 6.81
CA HIS A 274 9.22 -2.72 8.09
C HIS A 274 10.51 -2.68 8.92
N SER A 275 10.94 -1.49 9.36
CA SER A 275 12.13 -1.32 10.18
C SER A 275 12.00 -1.92 11.59
N GLY A 276 10.77 -2.25 12.02
CA GLY A 276 10.45 -2.62 13.39
C GLY A 276 10.48 -1.44 14.38
N LEU A 277 10.78 -0.24 13.91
CA LEU A 277 10.81 0.98 14.71
C LEU A 277 9.40 1.57 14.81
N HIS A 278 8.99 1.89 16.04
CA HIS A 278 7.71 2.52 16.33
C HIS A 278 7.93 3.82 17.12
N VAL A 279 7.35 4.91 16.65
CA VAL A 279 7.34 6.21 17.36
C VAL A 279 5.99 6.39 18.06
N SER A 280 6.01 6.84 19.31
CA SER A 280 4.81 7.20 20.08
C SER A 280 5.12 8.27 21.11
N GLY A 281 4.15 9.14 21.42
CA GLY A 281 4.32 10.26 22.35
C GLY A 281 3.20 11.32 22.24
N GLU A 282 3.33 12.42 22.99
CA GLU A 282 2.45 13.59 22.89
C GLU A 282 3.02 14.60 21.86
N VAL A 283 2.27 14.93 20.81
CA VAL A 283 2.65 15.97 19.84
C VAL A 283 2.14 17.33 20.31
N ARG A 284 3.06 18.27 20.61
CA ARG A 284 2.74 19.61 21.16
C ARG A 284 2.82 20.71 20.10
N PHE A 285 1.65 21.13 19.61
CA PHE A 285 1.52 22.32 18.76
C PHE A 285 1.89 23.59 19.54
N THR A 286 2.78 24.41 18.96
CA THR A 286 3.25 25.68 19.53
C THR A 286 3.16 26.78 18.47
N PRO A 287 2.56 27.95 18.78
CA PRO A 287 1.88 28.29 20.02
C PRO A 287 0.58 27.48 20.22
N PRO A 288 0.17 27.20 21.48
CA PRO A 288 -0.98 26.34 21.75
C PRO A 288 -2.30 27.06 21.34
N PRO A 289 -3.35 26.33 20.92
CA PRO A 289 -4.59 26.94 20.40
C PRO A 289 -5.21 28.05 21.27
N GLN A 290 -5.09 27.94 22.59
CA GLN A 290 -5.57 28.93 23.58
C GLN A 290 -4.88 30.32 23.49
N SER A 291 -3.77 30.45 22.76
CA SER A 291 -3.15 31.77 22.50
C SER A 291 -3.83 32.52 21.35
N SER A 292 -4.75 31.89 20.61
CA SER A 292 -5.51 32.55 19.54
C SER A 292 -6.65 33.38 20.13
N PRO A 293 -6.84 34.66 19.70
CA PRO A 293 -7.97 35.47 20.14
C PRO A 293 -9.33 34.96 19.65
N HIS A 294 -9.34 33.93 18.79
CA HIS A 294 -10.55 33.26 18.30
C HIS A 294 -10.84 31.93 19.01
N PHE A 295 -10.04 31.53 20.01
CA PHE A 295 -10.24 30.27 20.73
C PHE A 295 -11.52 30.33 21.58
N ASP A 296 -12.38 29.33 21.40
CA ASP A 296 -13.73 29.23 21.97
C ASP A 296 -13.82 28.28 23.17
N GLY A 297 -12.68 27.76 23.64
CA GLY A 297 -12.61 26.77 24.72
C GLY A 297 -12.75 25.32 24.24
N CYS A 298 -13.11 25.07 22.97
CA CYS A 298 -13.23 23.73 22.42
C CYS A 298 -11.90 23.24 21.79
N PRO A 299 -11.63 21.92 21.79
CA PRO A 299 -10.48 21.36 21.09
C PRO A 299 -10.47 21.74 19.61
N ARG A 300 -9.36 22.30 19.13
CA ARG A 300 -9.18 22.61 17.70
C ARG A 300 -8.86 21.33 16.92
N ARG A 301 -9.67 21.03 15.89
CA ARG A 301 -9.29 20.07 14.85
C ARG A 301 -8.21 20.71 13.98
N VAL A 302 -7.06 20.05 13.88
CA VAL A 302 -5.89 20.48 13.10
C VAL A 302 -5.53 19.33 12.16
N ARG A 303 -5.34 19.59 10.86
CA ARG A 303 -4.92 18.61 9.84
C ARG A 303 -3.91 19.25 8.90
N GLY A 304 -2.91 18.48 8.51
CA GLY A 304 -1.66 18.91 7.88
C GLY A 304 -0.60 17.85 8.15
N TYR A 305 0.65 18.14 7.82
CA TYR A 305 1.78 17.23 8.00
C TYR A 305 2.95 17.91 8.73
N ILE A 306 3.82 17.11 9.33
CA ILE A 306 5.13 17.56 9.84
C ILE A 306 6.15 16.90 8.91
N GLU A 307 6.96 17.71 8.24
CA GLU A 307 8.10 17.21 7.49
C GLU A 307 9.25 16.95 8.47
N VAL A 308 9.85 15.75 8.40
CA VAL A 308 10.84 15.28 9.36
C VAL A 308 11.99 14.62 8.59
N ASP A 309 13.13 15.30 8.59
CA ASP A 309 14.44 14.75 8.25
C ASP A 309 15.38 14.92 9.45
N GLY A 310 16.30 13.98 9.63
CA GLY A 310 17.22 13.96 10.78
C GLY A 310 17.69 12.56 11.18
N LEU A 311 18.81 12.53 11.90
CA LEU A 311 19.43 11.30 12.38
C LEU A 311 18.76 10.82 13.67
N VAL A 312 18.34 9.55 13.68
CA VAL A 312 17.91 8.85 14.90
C VAL A 312 19.15 8.46 15.71
N ASN A 313 19.14 8.78 17.00
CA ASN A 313 20.21 8.44 17.94
C ASN A 313 20.30 6.92 18.18
N GLY A 314 21.43 6.45 18.70
CA GLY A 314 21.65 5.03 19.03
C GLY A 314 20.75 4.44 20.12
N ASP A 315 19.95 5.25 20.80
CA ASP A 315 18.90 4.85 21.76
C ASP A 315 17.49 4.83 21.14
N GLY A 316 17.36 5.14 19.85
CA GLY A 316 16.09 5.23 19.13
C GLY A 316 15.40 6.60 19.20
N THR A 317 16.00 7.61 19.84
CA THR A 317 15.40 8.95 19.94
C THR A 317 15.65 9.81 18.69
N LEU A 318 14.67 10.63 18.34
CA LEU A 318 14.79 11.71 17.35
C LEU A 318 14.17 12.99 17.96
N THR A 319 14.95 14.06 18.07
CA THR A 319 14.51 15.31 18.69
C THR A 319 13.90 16.23 17.64
N LEU A 320 12.60 16.51 17.76
CA LEU A 320 11.88 17.45 16.91
C LEU A 320 11.62 18.75 17.66
N GLU A 321 12.49 19.75 17.48
CA GLU A 321 12.34 21.09 18.08
C GLU A 321 11.88 22.09 17.02
N GLY A 322 10.70 22.71 17.22
CA GLY A 322 10.18 23.76 16.34
C GLY A 322 9.80 23.33 14.91
N ALA A 323 9.75 22.02 14.62
CA ALA A 323 9.45 21.48 13.29
C ALA A 323 8.15 22.08 12.71
N PRO A 324 8.15 22.58 11.45
CA PRO A 324 7.02 23.30 10.89
C PRO A 324 5.83 22.37 10.64
N PHE A 325 4.66 22.75 11.16
CA PHE A 325 3.41 22.09 10.81
C PHE A 325 2.81 22.70 9.56
N LEU A 326 2.82 21.95 8.47
CA LEU A 326 2.38 22.39 7.15
C LEU A 326 0.90 22.03 6.95
N VAL A 327 0.06 23.07 6.94
CA VAL A 327 -1.35 22.98 6.55
C VAL A 327 -1.50 23.10 5.04
N TYR A 328 -2.46 22.38 4.46
CA TYR A 328 -2.86 22.60 3.08
C TYR A 328 -3.42 24.02 2.93
N GLN A 329 -2.95 24.76 1.94
CA GLN A 329 -3.58 26.01 1.53
C GLN A 329 -4.86 25.71 0.77
N SER A 330 -5.96 26.34 1.19
CA SER A 330 -7.28 26.36 0.55
C SER A 330 -7.37 27.45 -0.52
#